data_AF-A0A2E7RGH5-F1
#
_entry.id   AF-A0A2E7RGH5-F1
#
_cell.length_a   1.000
_cell.length_b   1.000
_cell.length_c   1.000
_cell.angle_alpha   90.00
_cell.angle_beta   90.00
_cell.angle_gamma   90.00
#
_symmetry.space_group_name_H-M   'P 1'
#
loop_
_entity.id
_entity.type
_entity.pdbx_description
1 polymer ?
#
loop_
_entity_poly.entity_id
_entity_poly.type
_entity_poly.pdbx_seq_one_letter_code
_entity_poly.pdbx_strand_id
1 'polypeptide(L)'
;MALGEKVGLDPEIIHHVLNQGAGMSGMFEKRGEMVVKLDYRDGDLMVFNIFRKDAAVIKEFSKEMGRLLIYSRLLVKNSTWP
;
A
#
# COMPACT_ATOMS: atom_id res chain seq x y z
N MET A 1 1.29 -10.79 -0.11
CA MET A 1 -0.16 -11.07 -0.03
C MET A 1 -0.65 -11.52 -1.40
N ALA A 2 -1.24 -10.65 -2.24
CA ALA A 2 -1.89 -11.04 -3.50
C ALA A 2 -1.12 -12.00 -4.44
N LEU A 3 0.20 -11.84 -4.62
CA LEU A 3 0.99 -12.76 -5.46
C LEU A 3 1.06 -14.17 -4.87
N GLY A 4 1.24 -14.29 -3.55
CA GLY A 4 1.29 -15.57 -2.85
C GLY A 4 -0.08 -16.25 -2.85
N GLU A 5 -1.13 -15.48 -2.57
CA GLU A 5 -2.51 -15.97 -2.62
C GLU A 5 -2.89 -16.51 -4.00
N LYS A 6 -2.47 -15.82 -5.07
CA LYS A 6 -2.71 -16.26 -6.44
C LYS A 6 -2.07 -17.62 -6.77
N VAL A 7 -0.99 -17.98 -6.09
CA VAL A 7 -0.34 -19.29 -6.24
C VAL A 7 -0.79 -20.30 -5.17
N GLY A 8 -1.83 -19.98 -4.39
CA GLY A 8 -2.46 -20.87 -3.42
C GLY A 8 -1.83 -20.86 -2.03
N LEU A 9 -0.98 -19.88 -1.71
CA LEU A 9 -0.44 -19.72 -0.36
C LEU A 9 -1.46 -19.04 0.55
N ASP A 10 -1.51 -19.48 1.81
CA ASP A 10 -2.38 -18.93 2.84
C ASP A 10 -1.96 -17.48 3.20
N PRO A 11 -2.87 -16.49 3.09
CA PRO A 11 -2.64 -15.12 3.53
C PRO A 11 -2.05 -15.00 4.95
N GLU A 12 -2.50 -15.83 5.90
CA GLU A 12 -2.02 -15.79 7.29
C GLU A 12 -0.55 -16.17 7.39
N ILE A 13 -0.16 -17.23 6.68
CA ILE A 13 1.22 -17.70 6.62
C ILE A 13 2.12 -16.66 5.93
N ILE A 14 1.66 -16.08 4.82
CA ILE A 14 2.40 -15.03 4.11
C ILE A 14 2.62 -13.83 5.02
N HIS A 15 1.58 -13.39 5.73
CA HIS A 15 1.65 -12.24 6.63
C HIS A 15 2.62 -12.50 7.79
N HIS A 16 2.55 -13.68 8.41
CA HIS A 16 3.43 -14.07 9.50
C HIS A 16 4.91 -14.07 9.08
N VAL A 17 5.24 -14.75 7.98
CA VAL A 17 6.63 -14.87 7.52
C VAL A 17 7.20 -13.53 7.09
N LEU A 18 6.44 -12.70 6.37
CA LEU A 18 6.92 -11.40 5.91
C LEU A 18 7.10 -10.40 7.05
N ASN A 19 6.28 -10.45 8.11
CA ASN A 19 6.45 -9.62 9.30
C ASN A 19 7.68 -9.97 10.14
N GLN A 20 8.18 -11.20 10.03
CA GLN A 20 9.41 -11.63 10.72
C GLN A 20 10.68 -11.44 9.89
N GLY A 21 10.55 -10.97 8.64
CA GLY A 21 11.66 -10.85 7.69
C GLY A 21 11.89 -9.43 7.19
N ALA A 22 12.68 -9.32 6.11
CA ALA A 22 12.98 -8.03 5.46
C ALA A 22 11.78 -7.36 4.77
N GLY A 23 10.63 -8.05 4.68
CA GLY A 23 9.38 -7.50 4.16
C GLY A 23 8.58 -6.70 5.18
N MET A 24 9.01 -6.67 6.44
CA MET A 24 8.33 -5.97 7.51
C MET A 24 8.36 -4.45 7.30
N SER A 25 7.21 -3.81 7.52
CA SER A 25 7.08 -2.37 7.74
C SER A 25 5.88 -2.11 8.63
N GLY A 26 5.83 -0.96 9.31
CA GLY A 26 4.65 -0.61 10.13
C GLY A 26 3.35 -0.51 9.31
N MET A 27 3.46 -0.22 7.99
CA MET A 27 2.33 -0.26 7.08
C MET A 27 1.89 -1.70 6.79
N PHE A 28 2.85 -2.60 6.59
CA PHE A 28 2.59 -4.00 6.28
C PHE A 28 2.01 -4.76 7.48
N GLU A 29 2.49 -4.49 8.69
CA GLU A 29 1.96 -5.09 9.92
C GLU A 29 0.46 -4.77 10.11
N LYS A 30 0.11 -3.48 10.08
CA LYS A 30 -1.28 -3.05 10.30
C LYS A 30 -2.20 -3.35 9.13
N ARG A 31 -1.75 -3.05 7.90
CA ARG A 31 -2.60 -3.24 6.70
C ARG A 31 -2.61 -4.67 6.21
N GLY A 32 -1.55 -5.44 6.45
CA GLY A 32 -1.51 -6.87 6.16
C GLY A 32 -2.54 -7.62 7.00
N GLU A 33 -2.70 -7.28 8.27
CA GLU A 33 -3.73 -7.84 9.14
C GLU A 33 -5.15 -7.55 8.63
N MET A 34 -5.42 -6.34 8.13
CA MET A 34 -6.70 -6.01 7.50
C MET A 34 -6.98 -6.86 6.26
N VAL A 35 -5.94 -7.08 5.42
CA VAL A 35 -6.05 -7.93 4.22
C VAL A 35 -6.32 -9.39 4.58
N VAL A 36 -5.66 -9.93 5.61
CA VAL A 36 -5.90 -11.29 6.12
C VAL A 36 -7.34 -11.44 6.62
N LYS A 37 -7.84 -10.46 7.38
CA LYS A 37 -9.18 -10.51 7.98
C LYS A 37 -10.31 -10.13 7.03
N LEU A 38 -9.99 -9.61 5.84
CA LEU A 38 -10.94 -9.00 4.89
C LEU A 38 -11.82 -7.91 5.54
N ASP A 39 -11.30 -7.23 6.55
CA ASP A 39 -12.03 -6.18 7.27
C ASP A 39 -11.43 -4.81 7.00
N TYR A 40 -12.19 -4.00 6.27
CA TYR A 40 -11.84 -2.62 5.88
C TYR A 40 -12.79 -1.59 6.49
N ARG A 41 -13.56 -1.97 7.51
CA ARG A 41 -14.59 -1.11 8.12
C ARG A 41 -14.06 -0.16 9.18
N ASP A 42 -12.85 -0.42 9.69
CA ASP A 42 -12.16 0.60 10.48
C ASP A 42 -12.03 1.85 9.61
N GLY A 43 -12.36 3.03 10.14
CA GLY A 43 -12.56 4.31 9.42
C GLY A 43 -11.40 4.84 8.56
N ASP A 44 -10.40 4.01 8.29
CA ASP A 44 -9.23 4.16 7.43
C ASP A 44 -9.56 4.20 5.92
N LEU A 45 -10.82 3.99 5.51
CA LEU A 45 -11.24 4.27 4.12
C LEU A 45 -11.03 5.75 3.74
N MET A 46 -11.17 6.67 4.70
CA MET A 46 -10.79 8.09 4.50
C MET A 46 -9.31 8.29 4.23
N VAL A 47 -8.46 7.37 4.70
CA VAL A 47 -7.01 7.51 4.62
C VAL A 47 -6.49 7.31 3.20
N PHE A 48 -7.19 6.57 2.33
CA PHE A 48 -6.79 6.47 0.92
C PHE A 48 -6.91 7.79 0.16
N ASN A 49 -7.95 8.59 0.43
CA ASN A 49 -8.09 9.92 -0.18
C ASN A 49 -7.01 10.89 0.32
N ILE A 50 -6.66 10.79 1.60
CA ILE A 50 -5.56 11.57 2.19
C ILE A 50 -4.23 11.16 1.57
N PHE A 51 -3.95 9.84 1.44
CA PHE A 51 -2.76 9.34 0.77
C PHE A 51 -2.66 9.83 -0.68
N ARG A 52 -3.78 9.84 -1.43
CA ARG A 52 -3.82 10.37 -2.81
C ARG A 52 -3.48 11.85 -2.85
N LYS A 53 -4.05 12.65 -1.94
CA LYS A 53 -3.78 14.09 -1.83
C LYS A 53 -2.31 14.35 -1.50
N ASP A 54 -1.76 13.67 -0.50
CA ASP A 54 -0.37 13.87 -0.08
C ASP A 54 0.61 13.41 -1.17
N ALA A 55 0.32 12.29 -1.86
CA ALA A 55 1.12 11.84 -2.99
C ALA A 55 1.11 12.83 -4.17
N ALA A 56 0.00 13.54 -4.39
CA ALA A 56 -0.09 14.59 -5.41
C ALA A 56 0.80 15.79 -5.05
N VAL A 57 0.73 16.27 -3.80
CA VAL A 57 1.58 17.37 -3.30
C VAL A 57 3.07 17.02 -3.40
N ILE A 58 3.46 15.82 -2.97
CA ILE A 58 4.86 15.34 -3.06
C ILE A 58 5.34 15.31 -4.52
N LYS A 59 4.47 14.87 -5.44
CA LYS A 59 4.78 14.82 -6.87
C LYS A 59 4.99 16.22 -7.45
N GLU A 60 4.14 17.18 -7.11
CA GLU A 60 4.27 18.57 -7.55
C GLU A 60 5.58 19.18 -7.04
N PHE A 61 5.87 19.04 -5.74
CA PHE A 61 7.10 19.54 -5.15
C PHE A 61 8.36 18.91 -5.76
N SER A 62 8.34 17.59 -5.99
CA SER A 62 9.46 16.90 -6.64
C SER A 62 9.73 17.41 -8.06
N LYS A 63 8.67 17.80 -8.80
CA LYS A 63 8.79 18.39 -10.13
C LYS A 63 9.44 19.77 -10.08
N GLU A 64 9.08 20.60 -9.11
CA GLU A 64 9.71 21.91 -8.88
C GLU A 64 11.21 21.77 -8.56
N MET A 65 11.58 20.74 -7.79
CA MET A 65 12.97 20.45 -7.44
C MET A 65 13.77 19.73 -8.56
N GLY A 66 13.17 19.47 -9.72
CA GLY A 66 13.81 18.75 -10.82
C GLY A 66 14.15 17.28 -10.52
N ARG A 67 13.49 16.68 -9.51
CA ARG A 67 13.71 15.28 -9.10
C ARG A 67 12.63 14.39 -9.72
N LEU A 68 13.04 13.27 -10.31
CA LEU A 68 12.11 12.26 -10.81
C LEU A 68 11.78 11.24 -9.71
N LEU A 69 10.55 11.27 -9.22
CA LEU A 69 10.00 10.18 -8.42
C LEU A 69 9.40 9.12 -9.36
N ILE A 70 10.18 8.07 -9.64
CA ILE A 70 9.80 7.00 -10.57
C ILE A 70 8.47 6.34 -10.15
N TYR A 71 8.26 6.17 -8.83
CA TYR A 71 7.06 5.52 -8.30
C TYR A 71 5.83 6.42 -8.22
N SER A 72 5.98 7.75 -8.09
CA SER A 72 4.83 8.66 -8.02
C SER A 72 4.04 8.70 -9.34
N ARG A 73 4.71 8.40 -10.46
CA ARG A 73 4.07 8.28 -11.78
C ARG A 73 3.15 7.07 -11.89
N LEU A 74 3.51 5.96 -11.23
CA LEU A 74 2.74 4.70 -11.29
C LEU A 74 1.53 4.72 -10.36
N LEU A 75 1.67 5.34 -9.19
CA LEU A 75 0.60 5.42 -8.18
C LEU A 75 -0.60 6.26 -8.65
N VAL A 76 -0.38 7.29 -9.48
CA VAL A 76 -1.43 8.23 -9.90
C VAL A 76 -2.12 7.82 -11.20
N LYS A 77 -1.44 7.08 -12.11
CA LYS A 77 -1.98 6.81 -13.46
C LYS A 77 -3.07 5.73 -13.52
N ASN A 78 -3.15 4.84 -12.53
CA ASN A 78 -4.01 3.64 -12.58
C ASN A 78 -4.96 3.51 -11.37
N SER A 79 -5.21 4.58 -10.62
CA SER A 79 -6.00 4.49 -9.38
C SER A 79 -7.51 4.57 -9.65
N THR A 80 -8.08 3.57 -10.32
CA THR A 80 -9.50 3.22 -10.19
C THR A 80 -9.60 2.19 -9.07
N TRP A 81 -9.63 2.68 -7.83
CA TRP A 81 -10.00 1.87 -6.68
C TRP A 81 -11.53 1.92 -6.54
N PRO A 82 -12.21 0.79 -6.27
CA PRO A 82 -13.63 0.78 -5.94
C PRO A 82 -13.93 1.60 -4.67
#